data_AF-A0A537M4H3-F1
#
_entry.id   AF-A0A537M4H3-F1
#
_cell.length_a   1.000
_cell.length_b   1.000
_cell.length_c   1.000
_cell.angle_alpha   90.00
_cell.angle_beta   90.00
_cell.angle_gamma   90.00
#
_symmetry.space_group_name_H-M   'P 1'
#
loop_
_entity.id
_entity.type
_entity.pdbx_description
1 polymer ?
#
loop_
_entity_poly.entity_id
_entity_poly.type
_entity_poly.pdbx_seq_one_letter_code
_entity_poly.pdbx_strand_id
1 'polypeptide(L)' 'MSQLQARAIWAGYLAMILGNFMAILDIQIVASSLREIQAGVSASADEISWVQTAYLIAEVIAIPL' A
#
# COMPACT_ATOMS: atom_id res chain seq x y z
N MET A 1 -31.46 3.61 17.63
CA MET A 1 -30.85 3.34 16.31
C MET A 1 -31.67 2.28 15.61
N SER A 2 -32.07 2.49 14.35
CA SER A 2 -32.82 1.49 13.61
C SER A 2 -31.90 0.33 13.19
N GLN A 3 -32.43 -0.89 13.08
CA GLN A 3 -31.69 -2.08 12.64
C GLN A 3 -30.98 -1.87 11.29
N LEU A 4 -31.57 -1.06 10.39
CA LEU A 4 -30.99 -0.68 9.10
C LEU A 4 -29.74 0.19 9.25
N GLN A 5 -29.72 1.13 10.21
CA GLN A 5 -28.55 1.98 10.48
C GLN A 5 -27.37 1.16 11.02
N ALA A 6 -27.62 0.19 11.90
CA ALA A 6 -26.57 -0.66 12.43
C ALA A 6 -25.86 -1.48 11.32
N ARG A 7 -26.63 -2.03 10.37
CA ARG A 7 -26.08 -2.79 9.23
C ARG A 7 -25.22 -1.91 8.32
N ALA A 8 -25.65 -0.68 8.06
CA ALA A 8 -24.89 0.27 7.25
C ALA A 8 -23.55 0.66 7.91
N ILE A 9 -23.53 0.84 9.23
CA ILE A 9 -22.29 1.14 9.97
C ILE A 9 -21.30 -0.03 9.87
N TRP A 10 -21.77 -1.27 10.07
CA TRP A 10 -20.92 -2.45 9.94
C TRP A 10 -20.37 -2.63 8.51
N ALA A 11 -21.19 -2.37 7.50
CA ALA A 11 -20.74 -2.40 6.11
C ALA A 11 -19.67 -1.34 5.83
N GLY A 12 -19.85 -0.11 6.32
CA GLY A 12 -18.86 0.96 6.22
C GLY A 12 -17.55 0.62 6.93
N TYR A 13 -17.63 0.00 8.11
CA TYR A 13 -16.46 -0.46 8.86
C TYR A 13 -15.67 -1.54 8.11
N LEU A 14 -16.35 -2.53 7.52
CA LEU A 14 -15.70 -3.55 6.70
C LEU A 14 -15.07 -2.96 5.43
N ALA A 15 -15.73 -2.00 4.79
CA ALA A 15 -15.17 -1.30 3.63
C ALA A 15 -13.90 -0.51 4.01
N MET A 16 -13.88 0.13 5.18
CA MET A 16 -12.70 0.85 5.70
C MET A 16 -11.54 -0.11 6.02
N ILE A 17 -11.83 -1.27 6.62
CA ILE A 17 -10.81 -2.31 6.86
C ILE A 17 -10.22 -2.78 5.54
N LEU A 18 -11.07 -3.08 4.56
CA LEU A 18 -10.63 -3.53 3.25
C LEU A 18 -9.78 -2.45 2.56
N GLY A 19 -10.20 -1.18 2.61
CA GLY A 19 -9.42 -0.07 2.07
C GLY A 19 -8.03 0.05 2.69
N ASN A 20 -7.93 -0.07 4.02
CA ASN A 20 -6.64 -0.07 4.73
C ASN A 20 -5.77 -1.28 4.34
N PHE A 21 -6.37 -2.46 4.21
CA PHE A 21 -5.67 -3.65 3.77
C PHE A 21 -5.10 -3.47 2.35
N MET A 22 -5.90 -2.92 1.43
CA MET A 22 -5.46 -2.65 0.05
C MET A 22 -4.31 -1.65 0.00
N ALA A 23 -4.35 -0.59 0.82
CA ALA A 23 -3.26 0.39 0.90
C ALA A 23 -1.94 -0.24 1.35
N ILE A 24 -1.97 -1.10 2.36
CA ILE A 24 -0.77 -1.82 2.82
C ILE A 24 -0.30 -2.82 1.76
N LEU A 25 -1.24 -3.51 1.11
CA LEU A 25 -0.93 -4.51 0.08
C LEU A 25 -0.20 -3.91 -1.12
N ASP A 26 -0.52 -2.69 -1.55
CA ASP A 26 0.19 -1.99 -2.63
C ASP A 26 1.68 -1.80 -2.29
N ILE A 27 1.97 -1.28 -1.09
CA ILE A 27 3.34 -1.09 -0.59
C ILE A 27 4.09 -2.43 -0.51
N GLN A 28 3.42 -3.49 -0.06
CA GLN A 28 4.04 -4.81 0.09
C GLN A 28 4.33 -5.48 -1.26
N ILE A 29 3.50 -5.26 -2.29
CA ILE A 29 3.77 -5.74 -3.65
C ILE A 29 5.09 -5.14 -4.15
N VAL A 30 5.28 -3.83 -3.98
CA VAL A 30 6.52 -3.16 -4.37
C VAL A 30 7.69 -3.71 -3.55
N ALA A 31 7.59 -3.68 -2.23
CA ALA A 31 8.68 -4.08 -1.33
C ALA A 31 9.12 -5.55 -1.52
N SER A 32 8.16 -6.46 -1.75
CA SER A 32 8.47 -7.88 -1.98
C SER A 32 9.15 -8.14 -3.33
N SER A 33 8.84 -7.32 -4.34
CA SER A 33 9.40 -7.42 -5.69
C SER A 33 10.81 -6.84 -5.81
N LEU A 34 11.22 -5.92 -4.93
CA LEU A 34 12.50 -5.22 -5.05
C LEU A 34 13.72 -6.15 -5.11
N ARG A 35 13.71 -7.27 -4.36
CA ARG A 35 14.81 -8.24 -4.41
C ARG A 35 14.96 -8.91 -5.77
N GLU A 36 13.85 -9.24 -6.41
CA GLU A 36 13.86 -9.85 -7.75
C GLU A 36 14.30 -8.83 -8.81
N ILE A 37 13.81 -7.60 -8.72
CA ILE A 37 14.22 -6.49 -9.58
C ILE A 37 15.72 -6.20 -9.42
N GLN A 38 16.22 -6.16 -8.19
CA GLN A 38 17.63 -5.96 -7.88
C GLN A 38 18.51 -7.01 -8.55
N ALA A 39 18.13 -8.28 -8.45
CA ALA A 39 18.84 -9.38 -9.10
C ALA A 39 18.75 -9.31 -10.63
N GLY A 40 17.59 -8.94 -11.19
CA GLY A 40 17.35 -8.86 -12.63
C GLY A 40 18.15 -7.76 -13.35
N VAL A 41 18.38 -6.62 -12.67
CA VAL A 41 19.13 -5.47 -13.23
C VAL A 41 20.59 -5.44 -12.72
N SER A 42 20.98 -6.39 -11.88
CA SER A 42 22.31 -6.40 -11.22
C SER A 42 22.62 -5.10 -10.46
N ALA A 43 21.59 -4.52 -9.83
CA ALA A 43 21.70 -3.27 -9.08
C ALA A 43 22.32 -3.49 -7.69
N SER A 44 23.08 -2.51 -7.22
CA SER A 44 23.60 -2.48 -5.85
C SER A 44 22.47 -2.26 -4.82
N ALA A 45 22.76 -2.55 -3.55
CA ALA A 45 21.81 -2.36 -2.46
C ALA A 45 21.40 -0.87 -2.30
N ASP A 46 22.33 0.04 -2.57
CA ASP A 46 22.06 1.48 -2.49
C ASP A 46 21.13 1.93 -3.62
N GLU A 47 21.36 1.47 -4.85
CA GLU A 47 20.52 1.81 -6.01
C GLU A 47 19.08 1.31 -5.85
N ILE A 48 18.89 0.08 -5.34
CA ILE A 48 17.53 -0.43 -5.11
C ILE A 48 16.81 0.31 -3.98
N SER A 49 17.54 0.85 -2.99
CA SER A 49 16.93 1.61 -1.89
C SER A 49 16.23 2.88 -2.39
N TRP A 50 16.81 3.55 -3.39
CA TRP A 50 16.23 4.75 -4.01
C TRP A 50 14.91 4.46 -4.73
N VAL A 51 14.69 3.23 -5.21
CA VAL A 51 13.40 2.82 -5.80
C VAL A 51 12.30 2.80 -4.75
N GLN A 52 12.58 2.24 -3.57
CA GLN A 52 11.62 2.26 -2.45
C GLN A 52 11.34 3.70 -1.99
N THR A 53 12.38 4.53 -1.88
CA THR A 53 12.22 5.94 -1.50
C THR A 53 11.37 6.71 -2.51
N ALA A 54 11.64 6.55 -3.80
CA ALA A 54 10.87 7.21 -4.86
C ALA A 54 9.40 6.78 -4.85
N TYR A 55 9.13 5.48 -4.66
CA TYR A 55 7.76 4.97 -4.53
C TYR A 55 7.02 5.58 -3.34
N LEU A 56 7.65 5.63 -2.15
CA LEU A 56 7.02 6.26 -0.97
C LEU A 56 6.77 7.76 -1.15
N ILE A 57 7.65 8.48 -1.85
CA ILE A 57 7.43 9.90 -2.17
C ILE A 57 6.22 10.05 -3.11
N ALA A 58 6.14 9.22 -4.15
CA ALA A 58 5.01 9.22 -5.07
C ALA A 58 3.69 8.91 -4.34
N GLU A 59 3.70 7.97 -3.40
CA GLU A 59 2.54 7.60 -2.58
C GLU A 59 2.03 8.77 -1.75
N VAL A 60 2.92 9.49 -1.05
CA VAL A 60 2.56 10.68 -0.24
C VAL A 60 1.99 11.81 -1.08
N ILE A 61 2.44 11.97 -2.34
CA ILE A 61 1.91 12.99 -3.26
C ILE A 61 0.53 12.59 -3.78
N ALA A 62 0.36 11.33 -4.17
CA ALA A 62 -0.87 10.82 -4.78
C ALA A 62 -2.01 10.70 -3.76
N ILE A 63 -1.69 10.27 -2.54
CA ILE A 63 -2.63 10.13 -1.43
C ILE A 63 -2.16 11.06 -0.32
N PRO A 64 -2.57 12.35 -0.36
CA PRO A 64 -2.35 13.23 0.78
C PRO A 64 -3.21 12.72 1.93
N LEU A 65 -2.57 11.93 2.80
CA LEU A 65 -3.08 11.48 4.10
C LEU A 65 -3.59 12.66 4.94
#